data_AF-A0A182V2L6-F1
#
_entry.id   AF-A0A182V2L6-F1
#
_cell.length_a   1.000
_cell.length_b   1.000
_cell.length_c   1.000
_cell.angle_alpha   90.00
_cell.angle_beta   90.00
_cell.angle_gamma   90.00
#
_symmetry.space_group_name_H-M   'P 1'
#
loop_
_entity.id
_entity.type
_entity.pdbx_description
1 polymer ?
#
loop_
_entity_poly.entity_id
_entity_poly.type
_entity_poly.pdbx_seq_one_letter_code
_entity_poly.pdbx_strand_id
1 'polypeptide(L)'
;MGSTGYTCIRRTFCSFNILIWLCGSGFLAIGVWLHFAFPGYATLLPDHAVLSADCMFITVGVISFVIAFFGCCGSWFQSRCFLVIYFTLVVLLFLSEFLLGSLAFVFRGGIGRMLTQELKYGIEKHYNVSDRGGFLTPSVASIWDNLQVDLQCCGVSSYEDWYDISAWPGERWVPQSCCRSQYNSLFSEGSGDELANVDCRKAGNPALLWDKSCGQILQMWFVQRLHIVGTVVLVIGFLQLFGLISSMLLFCTVKHKRSSKTYKSYSPTVDTTLNRNGTSATYMDD
;
A
#
# COMPACT_ATOMS: atom_id res chain seq x y z
N MET A 1 11.10 22.45 -27.80
CA MET A 1 9.80 21.73 -27.80
C MET A 1 8.78 22.60 -28.52
N GLY A 2 8.12 22.08 -29.57
CA GLY A 2 7.02 22.79 -30.23
C GLY A 2 5.87 23.06 -29.24
N SER A 3 5.09 24.12 -29.49
CA SER A 3 3.94 24.54 -28.64
C SER A 3 2.98 23.37 -28.31
N THR A 4 2.81 22.45 -29.27
CA THR A 4 1.98 21.25 -29.16
C THR A 4 2.52 20.22 -28.16
N GLY A 5 3.85 20.00 -28.12
CA GLY A 5 4.48 18.98 -27.27
C GLY A 5 4.44 19.32 -25.78
N TYR A 6 4.70 20.59 -25.43
CA TYR A 6 4.59 21.05 -24.05
C TYR A 6 3.16 20.90 -23.51
N THR A 7 2.17 21.25 -24.32
CA THR A 7 0.75 21.15 -23.95
C THR A 7 0.34 19.70 -23.71
N CYS A 8 0.83 18.77 -24.54
CA CYS A 8 0.59 17.33 -24.39
C CYS A 8 1.19 16.78 -23.08
N ILE A 9 2.47 17.07 -22.81
CA ILE A 9 3.16 16.61 -21.58
C ILE A 9 2.45 17.16 -20.35
N ARG A 10 2.11 18.45 -20.35
CA ARG A 10 1.41 19.10 -19.23
C ARG A 10 0.05 18.45 -18.95
N ARG A 11 -0.74 18.21 -20.00
CA ARG A 11 -2.07 17.59 -19.86
C ARG A 11 -1.96 16.17 -19.36
N THR A 12 -1.06 15.37 -19.94
CA THR A 12 -0.82 13.98 -19.53
C THR A 12 -0.38 13.91 -18.07
N PHE A 13 0.59 14.73 -17.67
CA PHE A 13 1.07 14.80 -16.28
C PHE A 13 -0.03 15.24 -15.31
N CYS A 14 -0.85 16.22 -15.67
CA CYS A 14 -1.98 16.67 -14.85
C CYS A 14 -3.04 15.56 -14.69
N SER A 15 -3.46 14.94 -15.80
CA SER A 15 -4.43 13.84 -15.79
C SER A 15 -3.95 12.66 -14.96
N PHE A 16 -2.68 12.28 -15.08
CA PHE A 16 -2.09 11.20 -14.29
C PHE A 16 -2.09 11.51 -12.78
N ASN A 17 -1.70 12.73 -12.38
CA ASN A 17 -1.74 13.12 -10.97
C ASN A 17 -3.18 13.21 -10.43
N ILE A 18 -4.16 13.64 -11.24
CA ILE A 18 -5.58 13.61 -10.82
C ILE A 18 -6.05 12.18 -10.55
N LEU A 19 -5.67 11.21 -11.39
CA LEU A 19 -6.00 9.80 -11.15
C LEU A 19 -5.37 9.28 -9.86
N ILE A 20 -4.09 9.58 -9.61
CA ILE A 20 -3.43 9.22 -8.34
C ILE A 20 -4.13 9.88 -7.15
N TRP A 21 -4.55 11.14 -7.30
CA TRP A 21 -5.24 11.88 -6.24
C TRP A 21 -6.59 11.24 -5.88
N LEU A 22 -7.35 10.79 -6.89
CA LEU A 22 -8.60 10.05 -6.68
C LEU A 22 -8.35 8.70 -6.02
N CYS A 23 -7.36 7.94 -6.48
CA CYS A 23 -6.97 6.67 -5.86
C CYS A 23 -6.50 6.85 -4.41
N GLY A 24 -5.69 7.89 -4.14
CA GLY A 24 -5.21 8.23 -2.80
C GLY A 24 -6.36 8.61 -1.86
N SER A 25 -7.31 9.40 -2.35
CA SER A 25 -8.55 9.70 -1.63
C SER A 25 -9.38 8.45 -1.33
N GLY A 26 -9.43 7.50 -2.26
CA GLY A 26 -10.07 6.20 -2.07
C GLY A 26 -9.40 5.36 -0.98
N PHE A 27 -8.06 5.24 -1.01
CA PHE A 27 -7.31 4.55 0.03
C PHE A 27 -7.46 5.20 1.41
N LEU A 28 -7.48 6.53 1.48
CA LEU A 28 -7.79 7.26 2.71
C LEU A 28 -9.18 6.93 3.25
N ALA A 29 -10.20 6.96 2.39
CA ALA A 29 -11.56 6.64 2.80
C ALA A 29 -11.67 5.20 3.32
N ILE A 30 -11.05 4.23 2.64
CA ILE A 30 -11.01 2.84 3.08
C ILE A 30 -10.26 2.71 4.41
N GLY A 31 -9.08 3.33 4.54
CA GLY A 31 -8.29 3.27 5.76
C GLY A 31 -9.01 3.87 6.97
N VAL A 32 -9.64 5.04 6.80
CA VAL A 32 -10.45 5.69 7.84
C VAL A 32 -11.68 4.84 8.19
N TRP A 33 -12.36 4.27 7.19
CA TRP A 33 -13.47 3.37 7.42
C TRP A 33 -13.05 2.15 8.25
N LEU A 34 -11.94 1.50 7.88
CA LEU A 34 -11.39 0.37 8.63
C LEU A 34 -11.05 0.75 10.08
N HIS A 35 -10.45 1.92 10.28
CA HIS A 35 -10.06 2.39 11.61
C HIS A 35 -11.28 2.57 12.55
N PHE A 36 -12.38 3.13 12.05
CA PHE A 36 -13.58 3.37 12.86
C PHE A 36 -14.52 2.15 12.95
N ALA A 37 -14.61 1.34 11.90
CA ALA A 37 -15.45 0.15 11.90
C ALA A 37 -14.92 -0.93 12.85
N PHE A 38 -13.61 -0.93 13.11
CA PHE A 38 -12.96 -1.90 13.97
C PHE A 38 -12.16 -1.25 15.12
N PRO A 39 -12.84 -0.67 16.12
CA PRO A 39 -12.17 -0.04 17.27
C PRO A 39 -11.30 -1.03 18.09
N GLY A 40 -11.46 -2.34 17.90
CA GLY A 40 -10.63 -3.39 18.49
C GLY A 40 -9.24 -3.58 17.85
N TYR A 41 -8.93 -2.92 16.73
CA TYR A 41 -7.59 -2.96 16.12
C TYR A 41 -6.64 -1.91 16.70
N ALA A 42 -7.16 -0.82 17.28
CA ALA A 42 -6.35 0.22 17.92
C ALA A 42 -5.60 -0.30 19.18
N THR A 43 -5.95 -1.48 19.67
CA THR A 43 -5.33 -2.13 20.84
C THR A 43 -4.36 -3.26 20.45
N LEU A 44 -4.15 -3.54 19.15
CA LEU A 44 -3.29 -4.62 18.67
C LEU A 44 -1.79 -4.38 18.95
N LEU A 45 -1.34 -3.13 19.00
CA LEU A 45 0.08 -2.81 18.87
C LEU A 45 0.46 -1.55 19.67
N PRO A 46 0.81 -1.67 20.96
CA PRO A 46 1.49 -0.58 21.66
C PRO A 46 2.87 -0.29 21.06
N ASP A 47 3.56 -1.33 20.54
CA ASP A 47 4.95 -1.19 20.05
C ASP A 47 5.10 -1.10 18.51
N HIS A 48 4.16 -1.59 17.70
CA HIS A 48 4.29 -1.63 16.22
C HIS A 48 3.02 -1.23 15.42
N ALA A 49 2.29 -0.21 15.87
CA ALA A 49 1.02 0.28 15.29
C ALA A 49 1.02 0.58 13.77
N VAL A 50 2.19 0.61 13.13
CA VAL A 50 2.37 0.91 11.70
C VAL A 50 2.05 -0.29 10.79
N LEU A 51 2.01 -1.52 11.33
CA LEU A 51 1.77 -2.76 10.56
C LEU A 51 0.30 -3.13 10.42
N SER A 52 -0.62 -2.41 11.06
CA SER A 52 -2.05 -2.68 10.90
C SER A 52 -2.54 -2.24 9.52
N ALA A 53 -3.47 -3.01 8.95
CA ALA A 53 -3.94 -2.78 7.58
C ALA A 53 -4.58 -1.39 7.39
N ASP A 54 -5.32 -0.89 8.40
CA ASP A 54 -5.90 0.45 8.41
C ASP A 54 -4.82 1.55 8.36
N CYS A 55 -3.79 1.45 9.21
CA CYS A 55 -2.67 2.38 9.22
C CYS A 55 -1.90 2.38 7.89
N MET A 56 -1.74 1.22 7.25
CA MET A 56 -1.12 1.12 5.93
C MET A 56 -1.93 1.85 4.86
N PHE A 57 -3.24 1.62 4.79
CA PHE A 57 -4.12 2.31 3.82
C PHE A 57 -4.17 3.82 4.06
N ILE A 58 -4.24 4.26 5.32
CA ILE A 58 -4.18 5.68 5.68
C ILE A 58 -2.84 6.28 5.24
N THR A 59 -1.71 5.64 5.60
CA THR A 59 -0.37 6.17 5.30
C THR A 59 -0.13 6.28 3.80
N VAL A 60 -0.39 5.20 3.04
CA VAL A 60 -0.26 5.19 1.58
C VAL A 60 -1.21 6.20 0.94
N GLY A 61 -2.43 6.31 1.45
CA GLY A 61 -3.44 7.27 1.02
C GLY A 61 -3.00 8.72 1.21
N VAL A 62 -2.52 9.10 2.41
CA VAL A 62 -2.05 10.46 2.72
C VAL A 62 -0.89 10.83 1.83
N ILE A 63 0.12 9.97 1.74
CA ILE A 63 1.33 10.20 0.93
C ILE A 63 0.93 10.41 -0.54
N SER A 64 0.11 9.52 -1.08
CA SER A 64 -0.37 9.60 -2.47
C SER A 64 -1.18 10.87 -2.73
N PHE A 65 -2.08 11.23 -1.81
CA PHE A 65 -2.92 12.43 -1.89
C PHE A 65 -2.07 13.70 -1.93
N VAL A 66 -1.12 13.85 -0.99
CA VAL A 66 -0.28 15.04 -0.87
C VAL A 66 0.62 15.21 -2.09
N ILE A 67 1.26 14.14 -2.54
CA ILE A 67 2.14 14.18 -3.72
C ILE A 67 1.33 14.54 -4.96
N ALA A 68 0.19 13.87 -5.18
CA ALA A 68 -0.65 14.13 -6.33
C ALA A 68 -1.23 15.56 -6.33
N PHE A 69 -1.56 16.10 -5.16
CA PHE A 69 -2.00 17.50 -5.01
C PHE A 69 -0.91 18.47 -5.49
N PHE A 70 0.33 18.31 -5.04
CA PHE A 70 1.43 19.17 -5.50
C PHE A 70 1.75 18.99 -6.99
N GLY A 71 1.65 17.77 -7.52
CA GLY A 71 1.82 17.49 -8.95
C GLY A 71 0.76 18.19 -9.81
N CYS A 72 -0.52 18.07 -9.41
CA CYS A 72 -1.64 18.72 -10.09
C CYS A 72 -1.54 20.24 -10.01
N CYS A 73 -1.37 20.81 -8.81
CA CYS A 73 -1.23 22.25 -8.58
C CYS A 73 0.00 22.82 -9.31
N GLY A 74 1.14 22.11 -9.30
CA GLY A 74 2.34 22.52 -10.03
C GLY A 74 2.10 22.63 -11.54
N SER A 75 1.37 21.67 -12.11
CA SER A 75 1.01 21.66 -13.54
C SER A 75 -0.04 22.73 -13.89
N TRP A 76 -1.08 22.87 -13.06
CA TRP A 76 -2.19 23.79 -13.25
C TRP A 76 -1.76 25.25 -13.12
N PHE A 77 -1.15 25.59 -11.97
CA PHE A 77 -0.71 26.96 -11.67
C PHE A 77 0.62 27.34 -12.34
N GLN A 78 1.28 26.40 -13.03
CA GLN A 78 2.62 26.61 -13.61
C GLN A 78 3.63 27.12 -12.56
N SER A 79 3.46 26.71 -11.29
CA SER A 79 4.30 27.14 -10.18
C SER A 79 5.50 26.22 -10.03
N ARG A 80 6.70 26.81 -10.11
CA ARG A 80 7.95 26.05 -9.92
C ARG A 80 8.10 25.52 -8.50
N CYS A 81 7.61 26.25 -7.51
CA CYS A 81 7.70 25.83 -6.11
C CYS A 81 7.00 24.48 -5.91
N PHE A 82 5.76 24.35 -6.39
CA PHE A 82 5.00 23.10 -6.29
C PHE A 82 5.63 21.96 -7.12
N LEU A 83 6.19 22.24 -8.31
CA LEU A 83 6.92 21.23 -9.09
C LEU A 83 8.20 20.74 -8.39
N VAL A 84 8.93 21.62 -7.72
CA VAL A 84 10.12 21.26 -6.93
C VAL A 84 9.73 20.43 -5.71
N ILE A 85 8.68 20.82 -4.97
CA ILE A 85 8.17 20.04 -3.84
C ILE A 85 7.75 18.64 -4.31
N TYR A 86 6.97 18.55 -5.39
CA TYR A 86 6.58 17.27 -5.99
C TYR A 86 7.81 16.43 -6.35
N PHE A 87 8.79 17.01 -7.05
CA PHE A 87 9.99 16.31 -7.46
C PHE A 87 10.77 15.77 -6.25
N THR A 88 11.01 16.61 -5.24
CA THR A 88 11.72 16.19 -4.02
C THR A 88 10.99 15.06 -3.31
N LEU A 89 9.66 15.15 -3.15
CA LEU A 89 8.88 14.09 -2.50
C LEU A 89 8.94 12.77 -3.27
N VAL A 90 8.83 12.80 -4.60
CA VAL A 90 8.91 11.57 -5.43
C VAL A 90 10.32 10.97 -5.40
N VAL A 91 11.38 11.78 -5.36
CA VAL A 91 12.76 11.27 -5.17
C VAL A 91 12.89 10.57 -3.82
N LEU A 92 12.40 11.19 -2.75
CA LEU A 92 12.44 10.58 -1.42
C LEU A 92 11.67 9.26 -1.37
N LEU A 93 10.51 9.19 -2.04
CA LEU A 93 9.76 7.94 -2.16
C LEU A 93 10.53 6.87 -2.92
N PHE A 94 11.09 7.20 -4.08
CA PHE A 94 11.86 6.25 -4.89
C PHE A 94 13.06 5.68 -4.09
N LEU A 95 13.77 6.54 -3.35
CA LEU A 95 14.86 6.09 -2.48
C LEU A 95 14.35 5.23 -1.33
N SER A 96 13.24 5.61 -0.69
CA SER A 96 12.65 4.84 0.40
C SER A 96 12.17 3.46 -0.07
N GLU A 97 11.58 3.37 -1.26
CA GLU A 97 11.10 2.12 -1.86
C GLU A 97 12.27 1.19 -2.18
N PHE A 98 13.37 1.73 -2.73
CA PHE A 98 14.59 0.96 -2.94
C PHE A 98 15.23 0.47 -1.63
N LEU A 99 15.29 1.33 -0.61
CA LEU A 99 15.81 0.96 0.71
C LEU A 99 14.95 -0.08 1.41
N LEU A 100 13.63 0.11 1.45
CA LEU A 100 12.69 -0.84 2.05
C LEU A 100 12.69 -2.17 1.29
N GLY A 101 12.70 -2.13 -0.05
CA GLY A 101 12.77 -3.34 -0.89
C GLY A 101 14.06 -4.13 -0.67
N SER A 102 15.22 -3.44 -0.61
CA SER A 102 16.50 -4.10 -0.34
C SER A 102 16.58 -4.67 1.08
N LEU A 103 16.13 -3.93 2.10
CA LEU A 103 16.03 -4.42 3.47
C LEU A 103 15.09 -5.62 3.58
N ALA A 104 13.92 -5.56 2.94
CA ALA A 104 12.97 -6.66 2.92
C ALA A 104 13.56 -7.93 2.29
N PHE A 105 14.36 -7.77 1.23
CA PHE A 105 15.03 -8.89 0.59
C PHE A 105 16.12 -9.50 1.47
N VAL A 106 16.97 -8.68 2.10
CA VAL A 106 18.05 -9.13 3.00
C VAL A 106 17.48 -9.79 4.26
N PHE A 107 16.47 -9.19 4.88
CA PHE A 107 15.86 -9.66 6.13
C PHE A 107 14.62 -10.54 5.93
N ARG A 108 14.43 -11.12 4.73
CA ARG A 108 13.25 -11.95 4.40
C ARG A 108 12.96 -13.05 5.43
N GLY A 109 13.99 -13.68 5.99
CA GLY A 109 13.85 -14.70 7.03
C GLY A 109 13.46 -14.15 8.41
N GLY A 110 13.81 -12.89 8.70
CA GLY A 110 13.36 -12.18 9.90
C GLY A 110 11.88 -11.77 9.80
N ILE A 111 11.47 -11.25 8.64
CA ILE A 111 10.10 -10.81 8.38
C ILE A 111 9.10 -11.96 8.53
N GLY A 112 9.44 -13.16 8.05
CA GLY A 112 8.58 -14.34 8.22
C GLY A 112 8.34 -14.71 9.69
N ARG A 113 9.36 -14.57 10.55
CA ARG A 113 9.22 -14.82 12.00
C ARG A 113 8.39 -13.76 12.70
N MET A 114 8.64 -12.49 12.40
CA MET A 114 7.84 -11.38 12.92
C MET A 114 6.37 -11.56 12.54
N LEU A 115 6.09 -11.82 11.25
CA LEU A 115 4.72 -12.08 10.78
C LEU A 115 4.06 -13.27 11.51
N THR A 116 4.82 -14.33 11.78
CA THR A 116 4.32 -15.50 12.53
C THR A 116 3.91 -15.10 13.95
N GLN A 117 4.72 -14.29 14.64
CA GLN A 117 4.41 -13.81 15.99
C GLN A 117 3.18 -12.90 16.01
N GLU A 118 3.09 -11.97 15.05
CA GLU A 118 1.94 -11.08 14.90
C GLU A 118 0.63 -11.85 14.64
N LEU A 119 0.68 -12.86 13.77
CA LEU A 119 -0.49 -13.69 13.49
C LEU A 119 -0.94 -14.49 14.73
N LYS A 120 0.01 -15.02 15.52
CA LYS A 120 -0.31 -15.72 16.77
C LYS A 120 -0.94 -14.79 17.79
N TYR A 121 -0.38 -13.60 17.96
CA TYR A 121 -0.94 -12.57 18.83
C TYR A 121 -2.36 -12.17 18.41
N GLY A 122 -2.60 -12.03 17.09
CA GLY A 122 -3.93 -11.76 16.54
C GLY A 122 -4.96 -12.84 16.87
N ILE A 123 -4.58 -14.12 16.80
CA ILE A 123 -5.42 -15.24 17.26
C ILE A 123 -5.70 -15.14 18.76
N GLU A 124 -4.67 -14.91 19.57
CA GLU A 124 -4.79 -14.92 21.03
C GLU A 124 -5.69 -13.79 21.56
N LYS A 125 -5.59 -12.58 21.00
CA LYS A 125 -6.21 -11.37 21.53
C LYS A 125 -7.43 -10.87 20.75
N HIS A 126 -7.50 -11.11 19.43
CA HIS A 126 -8.48 -10.46 18.56
C HIS A 126 -9.43 -11.43 17.85
N TYR A 127 -9.24 -12.73 18.03
CA TYR A 127 -10.22 -13.69 17.57
C TYR A 127 -11.46 -13.64 18.46
N ASN A 128 -12.61 -13.29 17.88
CA ASN A 128 -13.89 -13.25 18.57
C ASN A 128 -14.95 -14.03 17.79
N VAL A 129 -15.45 -15.12 18.35
CA VAL A 129 -16.43 -16.02 17.71
C VAL A 129 -17.77 -15.34 17.43
N SER A 130 -18.13 -14.37 18.27
CA SER A 130 -19.43 -13.69 18.22
C SER A 130 -19.47 -12.58 17.18
N ASP A 131 -18.30 -12.06 16.78
CA ASP A 131 -18.18 -11.06 15.74
C ASP A 131 -17.80 -11.73 14.42
N ARG A 132 -18.77 -11.93 13.52
CA ARG A 132 -18.54 -12.45 12.17
C ARG A 132 -18.37 -11.35 11.11
N GLY A 133 -18.44 -10.08 11.52
CA GLY A 133 -18.42 -8.94 10.61
C GLY A 133 -19.65 -8.88 9.69
N GLY A 134 -19.55 -8.03 8.66
CA GLY A 134 -20.57 -7.87 7.61
C GLY A 134 -20.00 -8.20 6.23
N PHE A 135 -20.85 -8.27 5.19
CA PHE A 135 -20.45 -8.61 3.82
C PHE A 135 -19.33 -7.71 3.25
N LEU A 136 -19.29 -6.45 3.65
CA LEU A 136 -18.30 -5.46 3.19
C LEU A 136 -17.03 -5.43 4.05
N THR A 137 -17.07 -6.01 5.26
CA THR A 137 -15.99 -5.95 6.26
C THR A 137 -15.99 -7.22 7.11
N PRO A 138 -15.32 -8.31 6.66
CA PRO A 138 -15.25 -9.55 7.42
C PRO A 138 -14.43 -9.37 8.70
N SER A 139 -14.85 -10.00 9.79
CA SER A 139 -14.12 -9.98 11.07
C SER A 139 -12.87 -10.86 11.03
N VAL A 140 -11.99 -10.70 12.03
CA VAL A 140 -10.82 -11.58 12.25
C VAL A 140 -11.23 -13.05 12.25
N ALA A 141 -12.36 -13.38 12.89
CA ALA A 141 -12.85 -14.76 12.94
C ALA A 141 -13.25 -15.28 11.56
N SER A 142 -13.99 -14.49 10.78
CA SER A 142 -14.39 -14.86 9.42
C SER A 142 -13.18 -15.03 8.48
N ILE A 143 -12.17 -14.15 8.59
CA ILE A 143 -10.95 -14.24 7.80
C ILE A 143 -10.19 -15.54 8.13
N TRP A 144 -10.01 -15.84 9.42
CA TRP A 144 -9.35 -17.08 9.83
C TRP A 144 -10.13 -18.33 9.42
N ASP A 145 -11.46 -18.31 9.54
CA ASP A 145 -12.31 -19.44 9.16
C ASP A 145 -12.19 -19.75 7.66
N ASN A 146 -12.29 -18.73 6.80
CA ASN A 146 -12.14 -18.90 5.37
C ASN A 146 -10.71 -19.34 5.01
N LEU A 147 -9.69 -18.73 5.62
CA LEU A 147 -8.29 -19.09 5.38
C LEU A 147 -8.01 -20.56 5.69
N GLN A 148 -8.50 -21.06 6.83
CA GLN A 148 -8.29 -22.44 7.27
C GLN A 148 -9.01 -23.45 6.40
N VAL A 149 -10.23 -23.13 5.94
CA VAL A 149 -10.99 -23.98 5.02
C VAL A 149 -10.35 -24.00 3.63
N ASP A 150 -10.01 -22.84 3.08
CA ASP A 150 -9.45 -22.69 1.73
C ASP A 150 -8.04 -23.30 1.61
N LEU A 151 -7.22 -23.14 2.64
CA LEU A 151 -5.84 -23.65 2.66
C LEU A 151 -5.70 -25.01 3.35
N GLN A 152 -6.79 -25.56 3.91
CA GLN A 152 -6.82 -26.84 4.61
C GLN A 152 -5.71 -26.94 5.68
N CYS A 153 -5.67 -25.93 6.55
CA CYS A 153 -4.64 -25.75 7.56
C CYS A 153 -5.26 -25.35 8.90
N CYS A 154 -4.52 -25.53 10.00
CA CYS A 154 -4.99 -25.14 11.33
C CYS A 154 -3.89 -24.44 12.14
N GLY A 155 -4.23 -23.24 12.61
CA GLY A 155 -3.33 -22.38 13.39
C GLY A 155 -2.14 -21.84 12.58
N VAL A 156 -1.31 -21.00 13.20
CA VAL A 156 -0.20 -20.33 12.52
C VAL A 156 0.97 -21.28 12.33
N SER A 157 1.45 -21.87 13.41
CA SER A 157 2.49 -22.90 13.42
C SER A 157 1.90 -24.28 13.73
N SER A 158 0.83 -24.35 14.53
CA SER A 158 0.15 -25.58 14.92
C SER A 158 -1.28 -25.29 15.36
N TYR A 159 -2.13 -26.32 15.38
CA TYR A 159 -3.48 -26.23 15.94
C TYR A 159 -3.49 -25.81 17.43
N GLU A 160 -2.39 -26.06 18.15
CA GLU A 160 -2.21 -25.66 19.55
C GLU A 160 -2.19 -24.13 19.74
N ASP A 161 -1.96 -23.35 18.68
CA ASP A 161 -2.02 -21.89 18.74
C ASP A 161 -3.43 -21.37 19.09
N TRP A 162 -4.45 -22.23 19.04
CA TRP A 162 -5.82 -21.93 19.43
C TRP A 162 -6.13 -22.23 20.90
N TYR A 163 -5.24 -22.88 21.63
CA TYR A 163 -5.48 -23.22 23.03
C TYR A 163 -5.29 -21.99 23.92
N ASP A 164 -6.16 -21.86 24.93
CA ASP A 164 -6.08 -20.79 25.94
C ASP A 164 -6.07 -19.35 25.35
N ILE A 165 -6.84 -19.13 24.29
CA ILE A 165 -7.02 -17.79 23.70
C ILE A 165 -8.12 -17.00 24.41
N SER A 166 -8.16 -15.68 24.23
CA SER A 166 -9.12 -14.79 24.89
C SER A 166 -10.60 -15.13 24.59
N ALA A 167 -10.87 -15.83 23.47
CA ALA A 167 -12.21 -16.28 23.11
C ALA A 167 -12.73 -17.47 23.95
N TRP A 168 -11.83 -18.29 24.49
CA TRP A 168 -12.15 -19.45 25.35
C TRP A 168 -11.00 -19.70 26.36
N PRO A 169 -10.88 -18.87 27.40
CA PRO A 169 -9.77 -18.96 28.35
C PRO A 169 -9.79 -20.29 29.11
N GLY A 170 -8.63 -20.91 29.29
CA GLY A 170 -8.46 -22.20 29.98
C GLY A 170 -8.90 -23.43 29.18
N GLU A 171 -9.44 -23.24 27.98
CA GLU A 171 -9.97 -24.32 27.15
C GLU A 171 -9.00 -24.70 26.01
N ARG A 172 -8.96 -26.00 25.70
CA ARG A 172 -8.20 -26.53 24.55
C ARG A 172 -9.11 -26.70 23.35
N TRP A 173 -9.72 -25.60 22.90
CA TRP A 173 -10.63 -25.62 21.76
C TRP A 173 -9.98 -25.10 20.49
N VAL A 174 -10.51 -25.53 19.36
CA VAL A 174 -10.17 -25.00 18.02
C VAL A 174 -11.43 -24.46 17.33
N PRO A 175 -11.29 -23.54 16.36
CA PRO A 175 -12.41 -23.10 15.53
C PRO A 175 -12.92 -24.25 14.64
N GLN A 176 -14.19 -24.16 14.24
CA GLN A 176 -14.82 -25.22 13.44
C GLN A 176 -14.17 -25.38 12.06
N SER A 177 -13.59 -24.31 11.52
CA SER A 177 -12.84 -24.27 10.27
C SER A 177 -11.56 -25.12 10.28
N CYS A 178 -11.00 -25.42 11.47
CA CYS A 178 -9.89 -26.37 11.63
C CYS A 178 -10.30 -27.85 11.48
N CYS A 179 -11.60 -28.16 11.55
CA CYS A 179 -12.11 -29.52 11.47
C CYS A 179 -12.11 -30.03 10.02
N ARG A 180 -11.61 -31.25 9.82
CA ARG A 180 -11.67 -31.90 8.50
C ARG A 180 -13.09 -32.33 8.17
N SER A 181 -13.61 -31.90 7.03
CA SER A 181 -14.94 -32.23 6.51
C SER A 181 -15.22 -33.75 6.43
N GLN A 182 -14.18 -34.57 6.26
CA GLN A 182 -14.28 -36.02 6.12
C GLN A 182 -14.82 -36.75 7.36
N TYR A 183 -14.90 -36.09 8.52
CA TYR A 183 -15.46 -36.65 9.76
C TYR A 183 -16.85 -36.12 10.12
N ASN A 184 -17.44 -35.22 9.31
CA ASN A 184 -18.82 -34.77 9.52
C ASN A 184 -19.87 -35.85 9.16
N SER A 185 -19.46 -36.96 8.51
CA SER A 185 -20.36 -38.04 8.08
C SER A 185 -19.82 -39.47 8.24
N LEU A 186 -18.59 -39.67 8.74
CA LEU A 186 -17.95 -41.00 8.81
C LEU A 186 -18.12 -41.71 10.17
N PHE A 187 -19.32 -41.61 10.76
CA PHE A 187 -19.79 -42.56 11.78
C PHE A 187 -21.21 -43.05 11.50
N SER A 188 -21.55 -43.16 10.21
CA SER A 188 -22.73 -43.90 9.77
C SER A 188 -22.29 -45.03 8.84
N GLU A 189 -21.55 -45.99 9.40
CA GLU A 189 -21.54 -47.37 8.91
C GLU A 189 -20.81 -48.28 9.92
N GLY A 190 -21.58 -48.92 10.81
CA GLY A 190 -21.26 -50.30 11.20
C GLY A 190 -20.54 -50.58 12.52
N SER A 191 -20.53 -49.71 13.53
CA SER A 191 -20.13 -50.11 14.89
C SER A 191 -21.23 -49.75 15.90
N GLY A 192 -21.93 -50.77 16.39
CA GLY A 192 -22.98 -50.67 17.40
C GLY A 192 -22.42 -50.38 18.80
N ASP A 193 -21.81 -49.23 18.95
CA ASP A 193 -21.48 -48.63 20.24
C ASP A 193 -21.96 -47.18 20.21
N GLU A 194 -22.39 -46.63 21.35
CA GLU A 194 -22.87 -45.25 21.49
C GLU A 194 -21.74 -44.25 21.20
N LEU A 195 -21.33 -44.10 19.93
CA LEU A 195 -20.35 -43.10 19.57
C LEU A 195 -21.07 -41.77 19.38
N ALA A 196 -21.14 -41.07 20.51
CA ALA A 196 -21.51 -39.68 20.65
C ALA A 196 -21.05 -38.85 19.45
N ASN A 197 -21.88 -37.89 19.07
CA ASN A 197 -21.53 -36.77 18.20
C ASN A 197 -20.23 -36.11 18.69
N VAL A 198 -19.07 -36.58 18.22
CA VAL A 198 -17.75 -36.13 18.70
C VAL A 198 -17.54 -34.73 18.15
N ASP A 199 -17.65 -33.72 19.01
CA ASP A 199 -17.30 -32.36 18.66
C ASP A 199 -15.78 -32.28 18.44
N CYS A 200 -15.37 -32.32 17.17
CA CYS A 200 -13.98 -32.17 16.71
C CYS A 200 -13.25 -31.03 17.44
N ARG A 201 -13.96 -29.94 17.74
CA ARG A 201 -13.39 -28.74 18.34
C ARG A 201 -12.86 -28.97 19.76
N LYS A 202 -13.41 -29.98 20.45
CA LYS A 202 -13.16 -30.27 21.87
C LYS A 202 -12.59 -31.66 22.11
N ALA A 203 -12.62 -32.53 21.09
CA ALA A 203 -12.20 -33.92 21.19
C ALA A 203 -10.72 -34.09 21.55
N GLY A 204 -9.88 -33.07 21.34
CA GLY A 204 -8.44 -33.14 21.56
C GLY A 204 -7.75 -34.17 20.67
N ASN A 205 -8.42 -34.66 19.61
CA ASN A 205 -7.91 -35.68 18.71
C ASN A 205 -7.33 -35.02 17.44
N PRO A 206 -6.00 -35.03 17.24
CA PRO A 206 -5.37 -34.39 16.08
C PRO A 206 -5.75 -35.03 14.75
N ALA A 207 -6.26 -36.28 14.73
CA ALA A 207 -6.70 -36.94 13.50
C ALA A 207 -7.93 -36.26 12.85
N LEU A 208 -8.71 -35.52 13.64
CA LEU A 208 -9.90 -34.79 13.18
C LEU A 208 -9.56 -33.39 12.62
N LEU A 209 -8.32 -32.91 12.80
CA LEU A 209 -7.89 -31.55 12.48
C LEU A 209 -7.02 -31.50 11.23
N TRP A 210 -6.96 -30.35 10.58
CA TRP A 210 -5.92 -30.10 9.57
C TRP A 210 -4.52 -30.21 10.20
N ASP A 211 -3.65 -30.98 9.54
CA ASP A 211 -2.29 -31.32 9.97
C ASP A 211 -1.26 -30.27 9.54
N LYS A 212 -1.62 -29.45 8.55
CA LYS A 212 -0.74 -28.41 8.00
C LYS A 212 -0.87 -27.12 8.79
N SER A 213 0.26 -26.43 8.96
CA SER A 213 0.30 -25.09 9.54
C SER A 213 -0.01 -24.01 8.49
N CYS A 214 -0.88 -23.06 8.81
CA CYS A 214 -1.24 -21.99 7.89
C CYS A 214 -0.06 -21.06 7.62
N GLY A 215 0.81 -20.83 8.60
CA GLY A 215 1.99 -19.98 8.47
C GLY A 215 3.00 -20.52 7.46
N GLN A 216 3.26 -21.84 7.44
CA GLN A 216 4.14 -22.43 6.42
C GLN A 216 3.54 -22.35 5.02
N ILE A 217 2.23 -22.60 4.89
CA ILE A 217 1.53 -22.47 3.60
C ILE A 217 1.54 -21.02 3.13
N LEU A 218 1.30 -20.06 4.01
CA LEU A 218 1.38 -18.63 3.71
C LEU A 218 2.79 -18.22 3.29
N GLN A 219 3.84 -18.74 3.93
CA GLN A 219 5.22 -18.50 3.53
C GLN A 219 5.50 -19.09 2.13
N MET A 220 5.06 -20.31 1.86
CA MET A 220 5.20 -20.93 0.54
C MET A 220 4.44 -20.14 -0.54
N TRP A 221 3.21 -19.72 -0.23
CA TRP A 221 2.39 -18.91 -1.13
C TRP A 221 3.02 -17.54 -1.37
N PHE A 222 3.55 -16.89 -0.33
CA PHE A 222 4.27 -15.62 -0.45
C PHE A 222 5.50 -15.74 -1.33
N VAL A 223 6.33 -16.78 -1.15
CA VAL A 223 7.51 -17.03 -1.99
C VAL A 223 7.10 -17.29 -3.44
N GLN A 224 6.04 -18.07 -3.67
CA GLN A 224 5.53 -18.33 -5.01
C GLN A 224 4.97 -17.08 -5.66
N ARG A 225 4.26 -16.22 -4.92
CA ARG A 225 3.61 -15.00 -5.41
C ARG A 225 4.49 -13.76 -5.32
N LEU A 226 5.75 -13.89 -4.89
CA LEU A 226 6.71 -12.79 -4.77
C LEU A 226 6.91 -12.06 -6.11
N HIS A 227 6.75 -12.76 -7.23
CA HIS A 227 6.76 -12.18 -8.58
C HIS A 227 5.65 -11.14 -8.78
N ILE A 228 4.46 -11.32 -8.20
CA ILE A 228 3.35 -10.36 -8.28
C ILE A 228 3.74 -9.08 -7.53
N VAL A 229 4.21 -9.22 -6.29
CA VAL A 229 4.65 -8.08 -5.47
C VAL A 229 5.78 -7.32 -6.17
N GLY A 230 6.79 -8.05 -6.69
CA GLY A 230 7.88 -7.46 -7.46
C GLY A 230 7.41 -6.73 -8.72
N THR A 231 6.40 -7.27 -9.42
CA THR A 231 5.81 -6.62 -10.60
C THR A 231 5.11 -5.31 -10.21
N VAL A 232 4.33 -5.31 -9.13
CA VAL A 232 3.64 -4.10 -8.64
C VAL A 232 4.64 -3.01 -8.26
N VAL A 233 5.68 -3.34 -7.50
CA VAL A 233 6.77 -2.42 -7.11
C VAL A 233 7.49 -1.88 -8.35
N LEU A 234 7.77 -2.73 -9.35
CA LEU A 234 8.41 -2.30 -10.59
C LEU A 234 7.53 -1.31 -11.38
N VAL A 235 6.22 -1.55 -11.46
CA VAL A 235 5.27 -0.63 -12.09
C VAL A 235 5.24 0.70 -11.34
N ILE A 236 5.20 0.69 -10.01
CA ILE A 236 5.26 1.90 -9.19
C ILE A 236 6.55 2.69 -9.47
N GLY A 237 7.71 2.02 -9.50
CA GLY A 237 8.99 2.63 -9.85
C GLY A 237 8.99 3.27 -11.25
N PHE A 238 8.38 2.62 -12.24
CA PHE A 238 8.23 3.20 -13.59
C PHE A 238 7.35 4.45 -13.58
N LEU A 239 6.23 4.42 -12.85
CA LEU A 239 5.34 5.57 -12.70
C LEU A 239 6.03 6.75 -12.00
N GLN A 240 6.84 6.48 -10.98
CA GLN A 240 7.66 7.49 -10.30
C GLN A 240 8.69 8.10 -11.26
N LEU A 241 9.41 7.28 -12.03
CA LEU A 241 10.38 7.76 -13.02
C LEU A 241 9.71 8.66 -14.08
N PHE A 242 8.54 8.25 -14.59
CA PHE A 242 7.74 9.07 -15.49
C PHE A 242 7.37 10.41 -14.86
N GLY A 243 6.94 10.41 -13.59
CA GLY A 243 6.63 11.62 -12.83
C GLY A 243 7.83 12.56 -12.68
N LEU A 244 9.01 12.01 -12.35
CA LEU A 244 10.26 12.77 -12.21
C LEU A 244 10.69 13.42 -13.53
N ILE A 245 10.69 12.65 -14.63
CA ILE A 245 11.04 13.16 -15.97
C ILE A 245 10.05 14.25 -16.39
N SER A 246 8.75 14.00 -16.24
CA SER A 246 7.71 14.96 -16.61
C SER A 246 7.79 16.25 -15.79
N SER A 247 8.00 16.14 -14.47
CA SER A 247 8.17 17.30 -13.60
C SER A 247 9.38 18.13 -14.00
N MET A 248 10.51 17.50 -14.31
CA MET A 248 11.72 18.18 -14.77
C MET A 248 11.53 18.89 -16.10
N LEU A 249 10.88 18.25 -17.07
CA LEU A 249 10.55 18.87 -18.36
C LEU A 249 9.63 20.09 -18.19
N LEU A 250 8.63 19.99 -17.32
CA LEU A 250 7.73 21.11 -16.99
C LEU A 250 8.49 22.23 -16.28
N PHE A 251 9.33 21.91 -15.30
CA PHE A 251 10.15 22.89 -14.58
C PHE A 251 11.07 23.67 -15.52
N CYS A 252 11.81 22.97 -16.40
CA CYS A 252 12.69 23.59 -17.40
C CYS A 252 11.90 24.47 -18.37
N THR A 253 10.71 24.03 -18.81
CA THR A 253 9.89 24.83 -19.74
C THR A 253 9.31 26.08 -19.07
N VAL A 254 8.87 25.97 -17.81
CA VAL A 254 8.43 27.12 -17.00
C VAL A 254 9.61 28.05 -16.69
N LYS A 255 10.83 27.51 -16.57
CA LYS A 255 12.08 28.28 -16.47
C LYS A 255 12.29 29.19 -17.66
N HIS A 256 12.30 28.57 -18.84
CA HIS A 256 12.51 29.25 -20.11
C HIS A 256 11.43 30.32 -20.37
N LYS A 257 10.14 30.00 -20.15
CA LYS A 257 9.03 30.94 -20.41
C LYS A 257 9.09 32.21 -19.54
N ARG A 258 9.50 32.10 -18.26
CA ARG A 258 9.67 33.29 -17.40
C ARG A 258 10.91 34.09 -17.79
N SER A 259 12.03 33.43 -18.06
CA SER A 259 13.28 34.10 -18.48
C SER A 259 13.09 34.85 -19.80
N SER A 260 12.39 34.27 -20.78
CA SER A 260 12.04 34.94 -22.03
C SER A 260 11.16 36.19 -21.82
N LYS A 261 10.19 36.14 -20.89
CA LYS A 261 9.38 37.31 -20.52
C LYS A 261 10.22 38.40 -19.84
N THR A 262 11.12 38.01 -18.93
CA THR A 262 12.03 38.96 -18.26
C THR A 262 12.99 39.62 -19.26
N TYR A 263 13.56 38.86 -20.20
CA TYR A 263 14.41 39.41 -21.26
C TYR A 263 13.65 40.42 -22.13
N LYS A 264 12.41 40.12 -22.54
CA LYS A 264 11.56 41.08 -23.28
C LYS A 264 11.25 42.35 -22.49
N SER A 265 11.21 42.28 -21.15
CA SER A 265 10.99 43.46 -20.30
C SER A 265 12.25 44.28 -20.05
N TYR A 266 13.44 43.67 -20.13
CA TYR A 266 14.73 44.34 -19.90
C TYR A 266 15.38 44.85 -21.19
N SER A 267 14.94 44.36 -22.36
CA SER A 267 15.22 45.02 -23.64
C SER A 267 14.76 46.47 -23.51
N PRO A 268 15.66 47.46 -23.49
CA PRO A 268 15.24 48.84 -23.63
C PRO A 268 14.52 48.90 -24.98
N THR A 269 13.33 49.46 -25.01
CA THR A 269 12.77 49.96 -26.27
C THR A 269 13.80 50.95 -26.80
N VAL A 270 14.64 50.51 -27.73
CA VAL A 270 15.40 51.42 -28.58
C VAL A 270 14.34 52.11 -29.41
N ASP A 271 13.84 53.22 -28.88
CA ASP A 271 12.98 54.16 -29.59
C ASP A 271 13.73 54.52 -30.87
N THR A 272 13.24 53.98 -31.97
CA THR A 272 13.80 54.19 -33.31
C THR A 272 13.33 55.54 -33.87
N THR A 273 13.15 56.55 -33.00
CA THR A 273 12.67 57.89 -33.34
C THR A 273 13.79 58.92 -33.54
N LEU A 274 15.05 58.49 -33.62
CA LEU A 274 16.17 59.37 -33.99
C LEU A 274 17.04 58.74 -35.10
N ASN A 275 16.57 58.82 -36.34
CA ASN A 275 17.41 59.32 -37.44
C ASN A 275 16.60 59.54 -38.74
N ARG A 276 15.90 60.66 -38.79
CA ARG A 276 15.58 61.36 -40.05
C ARG A 276 16.20 62.75 -39.99
N ASN A 277 17.52 62.80 -39.98
CA ASN A 277 18.34 63.82 -40.63
C ASN A 277 19.80 63.55 -40.27
N GLY A 278 20.61 63.32 -41.31
CA GLY A 278 21.97 62.87 -41.16
C GLY A 278 22.91 63.88 -40.53
N THR A 279 23.95 63.36 -39.90
CA THR A 279 25.31 63.89 -39.96
C THR A 279 26.29 62.82 -39.49
N SER A 280 27.43 62.79 -40.18
CA SER A 280 28.56 61.86 -40.09
C SER A 280 29.37 61.89 -38.79
N ALA A 281 30.34 60.95 -38.73
CA ALA A 281 31.63 61.01 -38.02
C ALA A 281 31.58 60.53 -36.54
N THR A 282 32.54 59.79 -35.99
CA THR A 282 33.83 59.23 -36.44
C THR A 282 34.28 58.23 -35.35
N TYR A 283 35.08 57.24 -35.73
CA TYR A 283 35.87 56.39 -34.84
C TYR A 283 36.86 57.23 -34.00
N MET A 284 37.06 56.89 -32.73
CA MET A 284 38.36 57.02 -32.05
C MET A 284 38.42 56.15 -30.79
N ASP A 285 39.51 55.38 -30.70
CA ASP A 285 39.97 54.55 -29.60
C ASP A 285 40.28 55.36 -28.33
N ASP A 286 40.02 54.77 -27.16
CA ASP A 286 40.94 54.60 -26.02
C ASP A 286 40.33 53.63 -24.98
#